data_AF-A0A1W5YZL6-F1
#
_entry.id   AF-A0A1W5YZL6-F1
#
_cell.length_a   1.000
_cell.length_b   1.000
_cell.length_c   1.000
_cell.angle_alpha   90.00
_cell.angle_beta   90.00
_cell.angle_gamma   90.00
#
_symmetry.space_group_name_H-M   'P 1'
#
loop_
_entity.id
_entity.type
_entity.pdbx_description
1 polymer ?
#
loop_
_entity_poly.entity_id
_entity_poly.type
_entity_poly.pdbx_seq_one_letter_code
_entity_poly.pdbx_strand_id
1 'polypeptide(L)'
;MNAIAAATTTSTGEAVQFWILGTVAVIGAFATILLKKAVHSALALAGTMVILAVFYLANGAYFLGIVQIIVYTGAIMMLFLFVVMLVGVTAADSLKETLKGQRWLAVGCGLGFGILLIGGIGNASLSTFNGLGAANALHGGNVEGLANLIFTKYVFAFEITGALLITATVGAMVLTHRERTERARTQRELSEQRVREGKHLPPLPAPGVYARHNAVDIAGLLPDGTPSDLTVMKTLRDRGQIRDVSQEALADLKALEQRSGERLGREDADAVARGANPASAAENSEAAK
;
A
#
# COMPACT_ATOMS: atom_id res chain seq x y z
N MET A 1 54.18 3.54 15.07
CA MET A 1 52.80 3.20 15.46
C MET A 1 52.45 1.88 14.77
N ASN A 2 52.24 0.81 15.53
CA ASN A 2 52.03 -0.53 14.97
C ASN A 2 50.70 -0.58 14.21
N ALA A 3 50.68 -1.18 13.01
CA ALA A 3 49.47 -1.31 12.17
C ALA A 3 48.27 -1.95 12.91
N ILE A 4 48.55 -2.77 13.91
CA ILE A 4 47.57 -3.41 14.80
C ILE A 4 46.87 -2.37 15.70
N ALA A 5 47.58 -1.36 16.18
CA ALA A 5 47.02 -0.30 17.04
C ALA A 5 46.12 0.66 16.24
N ALA A 6 46.44 0.92 14.97
CA ALA A 6 45.58 1.71 14.09
C ALA A 6 44.29 0.97 13.69
N ALA A 7 44.34 -0.37 13.60
CA ALA A 7 43.18 -1.21 13.27
C ALA A 7 42.23 -1.43 14.46
N THR A 8 42.67 -1.19 15.70
CA THR A 8 41.85 -1.33 16.92
C THR A 8 41.36 0.00 17.48
N THR A 9 41.82 1.13 16.95
CA THR A 9 41.33 2.46 17.34
C THR A 9 40.27 2.95 16.37
N THR A 10 39.02 3.05 16.83
CA THR A 10 37.94 3.70 16.08
C THR A 10 38.23 5.19 15.96
N SER A 11 38.25 5.73 14.74
CA SER A 11 38.37 7.17 14.53
C SER A 11 37.12 7.89 15.05
N THR A 12 37.27 9.12 15.53
CA THR A 12 36.12 9.96 15.95
C THR A 12 35.07 10.06 14.84
N GLY A 13 35.48 10.13 13.57
CA GLY A 13 34.56 10.18 12.43
C GLY A 13 33.77 8.87 12.25
N GLU A 14 34.43 7.72 12.39
CA GLU A 14 33.80 6.40 12.30
C GLU A 14 32.81 6.19 13.46
N ALA A 15 33.19 6.60 14.67
CA ALA A 15 32.31 6.51 15.84
C ALA A 15 31.07 7.39 15.69
N VAL A 16 31.23 8.63 15.23
CA VAL A 16 30.10 9.54 14.98
C VAL A 16 29.18 8.99 13.89
N GLN A 17 29.75 8.50 12.78
CA GLN A 17 28.99 7.85 11.71
C GLN A 17 28.20 6.65 12.25
N PHE A 18 28.83 5.78 13.04
CA PHE A 18 28.20 4.60 13.60
C PHE A 18 27.01 4.95 14.52
N TRP A 19 27.19 5.86 15.46
CA TRP A 19 26.13 6.20 16.42
C TRP A 19 24.96 6.93 15.75
N ILE A 20 25.22 7.82 14.80
CA ILE A 20 24.16 8.52 14.07
C ILE A 20 23.39 7.54 13.19
N LEU A 21 24.08 6.87 12.25
CA LEU A 21 23.43 5.98 11.31
C LEU A 21 22.81 4.76 12.00
N GLY A 22 23.44 4.26 13.06
CA GLY A 22 22.96 3.10 13.82
C GLY A 22 21.65 3.41 14.51
N THR A 23 21.55 4.57 15.15
CA THR A 23 20.30 5.04 15.75
C THR A 23 19.21 5.20 14.69
N VAL A 24 19.52 5.80 13.53
CA VAL A 24 18.56 5.96 12.43
C VAL A 24 18.12 4.60 11.87
N ALA A 25 19.03 3.63 11.75
CA ALA A 25 18.70 2.27 11.30
C ALA A 25 17.76 1.56 12.28
N VAL A 26 18.00 1.68 13.59
CA VAL A 26 17.13 1.10 14.63
C VAL A 26 15.75 1.76 14.61
N ILE A 27 15.68 3.08 14.52
CA ILE A 27 14.40 3.81 14.37
C ILE A 27 13.67 3.36 13.10
N GLY A 28 14.40 3.24 11.99
CA GLY A 28 13.85 2.74 10.73
C GLY A 28 13.29 1.33 10.87
N ALA A 29 14.01 0.42 11.55
CA ALA A 29 13.57 -0.95 11.78
C ALA A 29 12.28 -0.99 12.60
N PHE A 30 12.19 -0.21 13.68
CA PHE A 30 10.93 -0.05 14.42
C PHE A 30 9.82 0.54 13.54
N ALA A 31 10.12 1.55 12.73
CA ALA A 31 9.14 2.17 11.84
C ALA A 31 8.55 1.16 10.84
N THR A 32 9.34 0.19 10.36
CA THR A 32 8.82 -0.87 9.48
C THR A 32 7.69 -1.69 10.11
N ILE A 33 7.73 -1.90 11.42
CA ILE A 33 6.76 -2.73 12.14
C ILE A 33 5.60 -1.87 12.68
N LEU A 34 5.88 -0.62 13.08
CA LEU A 34 4.92 0.25 13.76
C LEU A 34 4.04 1.06 12.80
N LEU A 35 4.48 1.29 11.55
CA LEU A 35 3.73 2.11 10.60
C LEU A 35 2.54 1.36 10.00
N LYS A 36 1.35 1.95 10.10
CA LYS A 36 0.09 1.35 9.64
C LYS A 36 -0.02 1.23 8.11
N LYS A 37 0.64 2.12 7.38
CA LYS A 37 0.60 2.13 5.90
C LYS A 37 1.78 1.33 5.38
N ALA A 38 1.48 0.24 4.67
CA ALA A 38 2.47 -0.70 4.17
C ALA A 38 3.54 -0.04 3.27
N VAL A 39 3.17 0.98 2.48
CA VAL A 39 4.13 1.76 1.67
C VAL A 39 5.16 2.49 2.54
N HIS A 40 4.74 3.07 3.68
CA HIS A 40 5.67 3.79 4.55
C HIS A 40 6.56 2.82 5.32
N SER A 41 6.02 1.67 5.73
CA SER A 41 6.79 0.57 6.31
C SER A 41 7.89 0.07 5.36
N ALA A 42 7.54 -0.14 4.09
CA ALA A 42 8.49 -0.57 3.06
C ALA A 42 9.56 0.50 2.75
N LEU A 43 9.19 1.78 2.70
CA LEU A 43 10.16 2.89 2.55
C LEU A 43 11.13 2.99 3.75
N ALA A 44 10.62 2.81 4.98
CA ALA A 44 11.47 2.76 6.16
C ALA A 44 12.46 1.58 6.08
N LEU A 45 11.99 0.41 5.63
CA LEU A 45 12.85 -0.78 5.44
C LEU A 45 13.92 -0.52 4.37
N ALA A 46 13.55 0.10 3.25
CA ALA A 46 14.49 0.52 2.21
C ALA A 46 15.60 1.41 2.78
N GLY A 47 15.22 2.43 3.57
CA GLY A 47 16.16 3.31 4.25
C GLY A 47 17.13 2.55 5.17
N THR A 48 16.63 1.59 5.96
CA THR A 48 17.51 0.76 6.81
C THR A 48 18.48 -0.08 6.00
N MET A 49 18.07 -0.64 4.85
CA MET A 49 18.94 -1.44 3.99
C MET A 49 20.07 -0.60 3.38
N VAL A 50 19.79 0.65 3.02
CA VAL A 50 20.81 1.60 2.57
C VAL A 50 21.81 1.91 3.68
N ILE A 51 21.33 2.14 4.91
CA ILE A 51 22.21 2.40 6.05
C ILE A 51 23.12 1.19 6.33
N LEU A 52 22.57 -0.04 6.26
CA LEU A 52 23.38 -1.26 6.38
C LEU A 52 24.43 -1.36 5.27
N ALA A 53 24.11 -0.96 4.04
CA ALA A 53 25.10 -0.90 2.96
C ALA A 53 26.23 0.09 3.29
N VAL A 54 25.91 1.27 3.83
CA VAL A 54 26.91 2.24 4.30
C VAL A 54 27.78 1.64 5.40
N PHE A 55 27.22 0.84 6.31
CA PHE A 55 28.03 0.11 7.29
C PHE A 55 28.95 -0.93 6.67
N TYR A 56 28.51 -1.68 5.67
CA TYR A 56 29.40 -2.61 4.98
C TYR A 56 30.54 -1.89 4.27
N LEU A 57 30.26 -0.78 3.58
CA LEU A 57 31.27 0.04 2.94
C LEU A 57 32.27 0.60 3.97
N ALA A 58 31.77 1.12 5.08
CA ALA A 58 32.61 1.69 6.15
C ALA A 58 33.50 0.63 6.82
N ASN A 59 33.02 -0.61 6.95
CA ASN A 59 33.81 -1.73 7.49
C ASN A 59 34.76 -2.37 6.45
N GLY A 60 34.87 -1.81 5.23
CA GLY A 60 35.75 -2.32 4.18
C GLY A 60 35.21 -3.54 3.41
N ALA A 61 33.94 -3.89 3.58
CA ALA A 61 33.24 -4.94 2.84
C ALA A 61 32.60 -4.38 1.56
N TYR A 62 33.42 -3.89 0.63
CA TYR A 62 32.95 -3.12 -0.52
C TYR A 62 32.01 -3.89 -1.45
N PHE A 63 32.34 -5.15 -1.75
CA PHE A 63 31.49 -5.99 -2.59
C PHE A 63 30.12 -6.20 -1.95
N LEU A 64 30.09 -6.57 -0.67
CA LEU A 64 28.84 -6.80 0.06
C LEU A 64 27.99 -5.53 0.16
N GLY A 65 28.63 -4.37 0.41
CA GLY A 65 27.95 -3.07 0.42
C GLY A 65 27.28 -2.74 -0.92
N ILE A 66 27.96 -2.97 -2.04
CA ILE A 66 27.39 -2.74 -3.37
C ILE A 66 26.24 -3.72 -3.66
N VAL A 67 26.42 -5.00 -3.35
CA VAL A 67 25.36 -6.02 -3.50
C VAL A 67 24.14 -5.69 -2.63
N GLN A 68 24.33 -5.14 -1.43
CA GLN A 68 23.26 -4.68 -0.56
C GLN A 68 22.39 -3.59 -1.21
N ILE A 69 23.03 -2.67 -1.94
CA ILE A 69 22.32 -1.61 -2.66
C ILE A 69 21.60 -2.20 -3.89
N ILE A 70 22.29 -2.98 -4.72
CA ILE A 70 21.73 -3.47 -5.98
C ILE A 70 20.61 -4.50 -5.76
N VAL A 71 20.85 -5.49 -4.90
CA VAL A 71 19.94 -6.64 -4.74
C VAL A 71 18.88 -6.37 -3.69
N TYR A 72 19.27 -6.03 -2.46
CA TYR A 72 18.30 -5.86 -1.37
C TYR A 72 17.50 -4.58 -1.51
N THR A 73 18.18 -3.44 -1.67
CA THR A 73 17.50 -2.14 -1.79
C THR A 73 16.94 -1.92 -3.20
N GLY A 74 17.65 -2.33 -4.25
CA GLY A 74 17.23 -2.18 -5.63
C GLY A 74 16.16 -3.19 -6.00
N ALA A 75 16.54 -4.45 -6.25
CA ALA A 75 15.60 -5.43 -6.80
C ALA A 75 14.50 -5.87 -5.82
N ILE A 76 14.87 -6.34 -4.64
CA ILE A 76 13.93 -6.98 -3.69
C ILE A 76 12.96 -5.93 -3.12
N MET A 77 13.49 -4.80 -2.63
CA MET A 77 12.64 -3.77 -2.02
C MET A 77 11.71 -3.12 -3.04
N MET A 78 12.17 -2.84 -4.26
CA MET A 78 11.31 -2.27 -5.30
C MET A 78 10.21 -3.25 -5.69
N LEU A 79 10.51 -4.56 -5.84
CA LEU A 79 9.48 -5.58 -6.06
C LEU A 79 8.45 -5.58 -4.93
N PHE A 80 8.90 -5.54 -3.68
CA PHE A 80 8.01 -5.49 -2.52
C PHE A 80 7.12 -4.24 -2.52
N LEU A 81 7.69 -3.06 -2.80
CA LEU A 81 6.96 -1.80 -2.93
C LEU A 81 5.89 -1.87 -4.04
N PHE A 82 6.25 -2.41 -5.22
CA PHE A 82 5.30 -2.60 -6.31
C PHE A 82 4.15 -3.52 -5.91
N VAL A 83 4.45 -4.66 -5.28
CA VAL A 83 3.43 -5.63 -4.83
C VAL A 83 2.50 -5.00 -3.81
N VAL A 84 3.04 -4.36 -2.77
CA VAL A 84 2.26 -3.70 -1.73
C VAL A 84 1.37 -2.60 -2.30
N MET A 85 1.87 -1.85 -3.29
CA MET A 85 1.09 -0.80 -3.95
C MET A 85 -0.01 -1.37 -4.84
N LEU A 86 0.28 -2.43 -5.61
CA LEU A 86 -0.69 -3.08 -6.51
C LEU A 86 -1.83 -3.74 -5.73
N VAL A 87 -1.50 -4.44 -4.64
CA VAL A 87 -2.49 -5.10 -3.78
C VAL A 87 -3.43 -4.09 -3.11
N GLY A 88 -3.02 -2.82 -2.99
CA GLY A 88 -3.90 -1.76 -2.50
C GLY A 88 -4.38 -2.05 -1.09
N VAL A 89 -3.45 -2.18 -0.14
CA VAL A 89 -3.77 -2.57 1.25
C VAL A 89 -4.52 -1.43 1.96
N THR A 90 -5.85 -1.42 1.88
CA THR A 90 -6.68 -0.68 2.83
C THR A 90 -6.59 -1.39 4.17
N ALA A 91 -5.78 -0.84 5.06
CA ALA A 91 -5.63 -1.30 6.44
C ALA A 91 -6.95 -1.13 7.19
N ALA A 92 -7.83 -2.10 7.04
CA ALA A 92 -9.03 -2.29 7.84
C ALA A 92 -8.93 -3.61 8.61
N ASP A 93 -7.75 -3.90 9.17
CA ASP A 93 -7.64 -4.99 10.13
C ASP A 93 -8.03 -4.48 11.51
N SER A 94 -9.18 -4.98 11.97
CA SER A 94 -9.65 -4.86 13.34
C SER A 94 -8.59 -5.40 14.29
N LEU A 95 -8.14 -4.56 15.24
CA LEU A 95 -7.23 -4.94 16.33
C LEU A 95 -7.89 -5.86 17.38
N LYS A 96 -8.81 -6.73 16.96
CA LYS A 96 -9.40 -7.73 17.84
C LYS A 96 -8.39 -8.86 18.02
N GLU A 97 -7.82 -8.94 19.22
CA GLU A 97 -7.04 -10.11 19.62
C GLU A 97 -7.94 -11.35 19.59
N THR A 98 -7.69 -12.26 18.64
CA THR A 98 -8.34 -13.59 18.60
C THR A 98 -7.97 -14.42 19.83
N LEU A 99 -6.74 -14.24 20.35
CA LEU A 99 -6.22 -14.91 21.54
C LEU A 99 -5.82 -13.86 22.59
N LYS A 100 -6.58 -13.79 23.69
CA LYS A 100 -6.32 -12.84 24.78
C LYS A 100 -4.90 -13.03 25.33
N GLY A 101 -4.09 -11.98 25.29
CA GLY A 101 -2.75 -11.97 25.90
C GLY A 101 -1.61 -12.39 24.95
N GLN A 102 -1.89 -12.77 23.71
CA GLN A 102 -0.85 -13.09 22.71
C GLN A 102 0.11 -11.92 22.49
N ARG A 103 -0.39 -10.69 22.50
CA ARG A 103 0.43 -9.49 22.29
C ARG A 103 1.44 -9.28 23.42
N TRP A 104 1.02 -9.47 24.66
CA TRP A 104 1.90 -9.38 25.82
C TRP A 104 2.93 -10.50 25.84
N LEU A 105 2.53 -11.72 25.45
CA LEU A 105 3.46 -12.84 25.30
C LEU A 105 4.49 -12.57 24.20
N ALA A 106 4.07 -12.07 23.04
CA ALA A 106 4.97 -11.71 21.94
C ALA A 106 5.97 -10.62 22.33
N VAL A 107 5.52 -9.59 23.07
CA VAL A 107 6.39 -8.56 23.62
C VAL A 107 7.38 -9.16 24.63
N GLY A 108 6.90 -10.03 25.53
CA GLY A 108 7.74 -10.73 26.51
C GLY A 108 8.81 -11.61 25.85
N CYS A 109 8.44 -12.39 24.83
CA CYS A 109 9.37 -13.20 24.05
C CYS A 109 10.38 -12.34 23.30
N GLY A 110 9.94 -11.24 22.67
CA GLY A 110 10.82 -10.33 21.95
C GLY A 110 11.85 -9.67 22.88
N LEU A 111 11.41 -9.18 24.04
CA LEU A 111 12.29 -8.61 25.06
C LEU A 111 13.24 -9.66 25.64
N GLY A 112 12.73 -10.85 25.98
CA GLY A 112 13.54 -11.95 26.50
C GLY A 112 14.61 -12.39 25.52
N PHE A 113 14.26 -12.52 24.23
CA PHE A 113 15.23 -12.81 23.17
C PHE A 113 16.27 -11.70 23.03
N GLY A 114 15.86 -10.43 23.04
CA GLY A 114 16.77 -9.29 22.98
C GLY A 114 17.76 -9.25 24.15
N ILE A 115 17.29 -9.47 25.39
CA ILE A 115 18.14 -9.53 26.58
C ILE A 115 19.13 -10.70 26.48
N LEU A 116 18.67 -11.88 26.07
CA LEU A 116 19.53 -13.05 25.92
C LEU A 116 20.62 -12.83 24.85
N LEU A 117 20.27 -12.17 23.74
CA LEU A 117 21.18 -11.86 22.66
C LEU A 117 22.23 -10.83 23.10
N ILE A 118 21.81 -9.75 23.78
CA ILE A 118 22.72 -8.73 24.35
C ILE A 118 23.62 -9.36 25.42
N GLY A 119 23.06 -10.18 26.31
CA GLY A 119 23.81 -10.89 27.35
C GLY A 119 24.82 -11.88 26.75
N GLY A 120 24.43 -12.61 25.71
CA GLY A 120 25.29 -13.54 24.98
C GLY A 120 26.45 -12.83 24.29
N ILE A 121 26.18 -11.72 23.59
CA ILE A 121 27.23 -10.91 22.96
C ILE A 121 28.15 -10.27 24.02
N GLY A 122 27.59 -9.73 25.11
CA GLY A 122 28.36 -9.09 26.16
C GLY A 122 29.22 -10.06 26.98
N ASN A 123 28.79 -11.32 27.11
CA ASN A 123 29.57 -12.37 27.78
C ASN A 123 30.61 -13.02 26.85
N ALA A 124 30.40 -12.95 25.52
CA ALA A 124 31.39 -13.42 24.56
C ALA A 124 32.67 -12.57 24.68
N SER A 125 33.76 -13.18 25.14
CA SER A 125 35.07 -12.55 25.21
C SER A 125 35.64 -12.36 23.81
N LEU A 126 35.23 -11.29 23.14
CA LEU A 126 35.80 -10.84 21.87
C LEU A 126 37.10 -10.07 22.15
N SER A 127 38.16 -10.80 22.51
CA SER A 127 39.47 -10.20 22.82
C SER A 127 40.29 -9.84 21.59
N THR A 128 39.88 -10.31 20.40
CA THR A 128 40.66 -10.18 19.17
C THR A 128 39.76 -9.71 18.02
N PHE A 129 40.06 -8.53 17.47
CA PHE A 129 39.48 -8.04 16.22
C PHE A 129 40.44 -8.31 15.07
N ASN A 130 40.11 -9.28 14.21
CA ASN A 130 40.95 -9.65 13.07
C ASN A 130 40.68 -8.83 11.80
N GLY A 131 39.65 -7.97 11.80
CA GLY A 131 39.26 -7.12 10.67
C GLY A 131 39.09 -7.90 9.35
N LEU A 132 39.06 -7.16 8.24
CA LEU A 132 39.03 -7.73 6.88
C LEU A 132 40.35 -7.56 6.12
N GLY A 133 41.31 -6.79 6.66
CA GLY A 133 42.53 -6.40 5.95
C GLY A 133 43.42 -7.58 5.56
N ALA A 134 43.70 -8.50 6.51
CA ALA A 134 44.54 -9.67 6.24
C ALA A 134 43.88 -10.63 5.23
N ALA A 135 42.56 -10.83 5.34
CA ALA A 135 41.81 -11.69 4.44
C ALA A 135 41.74 -11.11 3.01
N ASN A 136 41.52 -9.80 2.88
CA ASN A 136 41.48 -9.12 1.59
C ASN A 136 42.86 -9.06 0.92
N ALA A 137 43.94 -8.85 1.70
CA ALA A 137 45.30 -8.78 1.17
C ALA A 137 45.81 -10.13 0.63
N LEU A 138 45.39 -11.25 1.24
CA LEU A 138 45.84 -12.60 0.86
C LEU A 138 45.40 -13.01 -0.56
N HIS A 139 44.28 -12.48 -1.05
CA HIS A 139 43.66 -12.91 -2.31
C HIS A 139 43.54 -11.80 -3.36
N GLY A 140 44.17 -10.64 -3.16
CA GLY A 140 44.17 -9.55 -4.14
C GLY A 140 42.95 -8.61 -4.07
N GLY A 141 42.07 -8.77 -3.07
CA GLY A 141 40.88 -7.94 -2.89
C GLY A 141 39.70 -8.69 -2.29
N ASN A 142 38.63 -7.95 -2.00
CA ASN A 142 37.42 -8.52 -1.40
C ASN A 142 36.64 -9.41 -2.40
N VAL A 143 36.64 -9.05 -3.68
CA VAL A 143 35.91 -9.78 -4.74
C VAL A 143 36.64 -11.06 -5.09
N GLU A 144 37.95 -10.98 -5.28
CA GLU A 144 38.84 -12.07 -5.67
C GLU A 144 38.91 -13.14 -4.57
N GLY A 145 39.01 -12.71 -3.31
CA GLY A 145 38.96 -13.61 -2.16
C GLY A 145 37.62 -14.33 -2.05
N LEU A 146 36.51 -13.61 -2.21
CA LEU A 146 35.18 -14.22 -2.17
C LEU A 146 34.99 -15.20 -3.34
N ALA A 147 35.41 -14.84 -4.55
CA ALA A 147 35.36 -15.71 -5.72
C ALA A 147 36.18 -16.99 -5.50
N ASN A 148 37.39 -16.89 -4.96
CA ASN A 148 38.20 -18.06 -4.63
C ASN A 148 37.46 -19.01 -3.68
N LEU A 149 36.87 -18.49 -2.60
CA LEU A 149 36.12 -19.29 -1.64
C LEU A 149 34.88 -19.94 -2.28
N ILE A 150 34.10 -19.17 -3.05
CA ILE A 150 32.87 -19.63 -3.70
C ILE A 150 33.16 -20.75 -4.70
N PHE A 151 34.17 -20.59 -5.56
CA PHE A 151 34.45 -21.55 -6.64
C PHE A 151 35.33 -22.73 -6.22
N THR A 152 35.93 -22.71 -5.03
CA THR A 152 36.74 -23.84 -4.53
C THR A 152 36.05 -24.57 -3.39
N LYS A 153 35.92 -23.92 -2.23
CA LYS A 153 35.41 -24.52 -0.99
C LYS A 153 33.89 -24.62 -0.96
N TYR A 154 33.20 -23.60 -1.48
CA TYR A 154 31.74 -23.47 -1.40
C TYR A 154 31.03 -23.75 -2.72
N VAL A 155 31.68 -24.46 -3.66
CA VAL A 155 31.13 -24.74 -4.99
C VAL A 155 29.75 -25.42 -4.92
N PHE A 156 29.56 -26.34 -3.97
CA PHE A 156 28.29 -27.01 -3.79
C PHE A 156 27.17 -26.08 -3.31
N ALA A 157 27.49 -25.15 -2.40
CA ALA A 157 26.53 -24.14 -1.93
C ALA A 157 26.16 -23.15 -3.06
N PHE A 158 27.14 -22.81 -3.91
CA PHE A 158 26.93 -21.99 -5.09
C PHE A 158 25.98 -22.68 -6.09
N GLU A 159 26.23 -23.95 -6.43
CA GLU A 159 25.37 -24.71 -7.36
C GLU A 159 23.94 -24.88 -6.83
N ILE A 160 23.76 -25.17 -5.54
CA ILE A 160 22.43 -25.24 -4.92
C ILE A 160 21.73 -23.88 -4.99
N THR A 161 22.45 -22.77 -4.78
CA THR A 161 21.88 -21.44 -4.91
C THR A 161 21.48 -21.14 -6.35
N GLY A 162 22.26 -21.58 -7.33
CA GLY A 162 21.90 -21.50 -8.76
C GLY A 162 20.62 -22.27 -9.08
N ALA A 163 20.52 -23.52 -8.61
CA ALA A 163 19.31 -24.31 -8.75
C ALA A 163 18.09 -23.63 -8.09
N LEU A 164 18.27 -23.06 -6.90
CA LEU A 164 17.24 -22.31 -6.19
C LEU A 164 16.74 -21.10 -7.00
N LEU A 165 17.65 -20.34 -7.64
CA LEU A 165 17.27 -19.20 -8.48
C LEU A 165 16.49 -19.62 -9.74
N ILE A 166 16.88 -20.74 -10.37
CA ILE A 166 16.13 -21.32 -11.49
C ILE A 166 14.73 -21.73 -11.04
N THR A 167 14.63 -22.46 -9.93
CA THR A 167 13.35 -22.89 -9.35
C THR A 167 12.47 -21.69 -8.98
N ALA A 168 13.05 -20.65 -8.36
CA ALA A 168 12.32 -19.43 -8.03
C ALA A 168 11.78 -18.72 -9.29
N THR A 169 12.58 -18.66 -10.36
CA THR A 169 12.17 -18.05 -11.64
C THR A 169 11.04 -18.84 -12.28
N VAL A 170 11.16 -20.17 -12.36
CA VAL A 170 10.11 -21.05 -12.91
C VAL A 170 8.85 -20.96 -12.05
N GLY A 171 8.99 -20.99 -10.73
CA GLY A 171 7.87 -20.87 -9.79
C GLY A 171 7.14 -19.53 -9.94
N ALA A 172 7.87 -18.42 -10.02
CA ALA A 172 7.28 -17.10 -10.26
C ALA A 172 6.55 -17.04 -11.61
N MET A 173 7.11 -17.61 -12.68
CA MET A 173 6.48 -17.67 -14.00
C MET A 173 5.17 -18.47 -13.95
N VAL A 174 5.19 -19.68 -13.40
CA VAL A 174 4.01 -20.56 -13.32
C VAL A 174 2.91 -19.93 -12.44
N LEU A 175 3.27 -19.30 -11.32
CA LEU A 175 2.29 -18.69 -10.41
C LEU A 175 1.68 -17.40 -10.95
N THR A 176 2.42 -16.63 -11.74
CA THR A 176 1.94 -15.33 -12.26
C THR A 176 1.35 -15.44 -13.67
N HIS A 177 1.63 -16.52 -14.39
CA HIS A 177 1.11 -16.73 -15.73
C HIS A 177 -0.39 -17.08 -15.66
N ARG A 178 -1.23 -16.08 -15.95
CA ARG A 178 -2.66 -16.29 -16.12
C ARG A 178 -2.96 -16.75 -17.53
N GLU A 179 -3.04 -18.06 -17.72
CA GLU A 179 -3.52 -18.62 -18.97
C GLU A 179 -5.02 -18.30 -19.12
N ARG A 180 -5.40 -17.68 -20.24
CA ARG A 180 -6.82 -17.52 -20.59
C ARG A 180 -7.29 -18.86 -21.14
N THR A 181 -7.78 -19.71 -20.25
CA THR A 181 -8.32 -21.04 -20.60
C THR A 181 -9.55 -20.95 -21.52
N GLU A 182 -10.24 -19.81 -21.51
CA GLU A 182 -11.37 -19.55 -22.39
C GLU A 182 -11.05 -18.46 -23.41
N ARG A 183 -11.45 -18.70 -24.66
CA ARG A 183 -11.46 -17.67 -25.71
C ARG A 183 -12.36 -16.52 -25.25
N ALA A 184 -11.88 -15.28 -25.41
CA ALA A 184 -12.73 -14.11 -25.21
C ALA A 184 -13.96 -14.22 -26.14
N ARG A 185 -15.15 -14.27 -25.53
CA ARG A 185 -16.40 -14.44 -26.26
C ARG A 185 -16.62 -13.29 -27.21
N THR A 186 -17.10 -13.60 -28.41
CA THR A 186 -17.38 -12.55 -29.41
C THR A 186 -18.61 -11.73 -29.01
N GLN A 187 -18.75 -10.52 -29.55
CA GLN A 187 -19.93 -9.67 -29.32
C GLN A 187 -21.23 -10.39 -29.72
N ARG A 188 -21.18 -11.23 -30.76
CA ARG A 188 -22.30 -12.07 -31.20
C ARG A 188 -22.67 -13.12 -30.14
N GLU A 189 -21.71 -13.88 -29.64
CA GLU A 189 -21.93 -14.91 -28.60
C GLU A 189 -22.49 -14.31 -27.30
N LEU A 190 -22.02 -13.11 -26.92
CA LEU A 190 -22.56 -12.38 -25.77
C LEU A 190 -24.01 -11.92 -26.03
N SER A 191 -24.33 -11.51 -27.24
CA SER A 191 -25.70 -11.13 -27.63
C SER A 191 -26.65 -12.33 -27.60
N GLU A 192 -26.24 -13.47 -28.17
CA GLU A 192 -27.02 -14.71 -28.17
C GLU A 192 -27.28 -15.20 -26.73
N GLN A 193 -26.29 -15.11 -25.84
CA GLN A 193 -26.46 -15.43 -24.42
C GLN A 193 -27.48 -14.52 -23.73
N ARG A 194 -27.40 -13.20 -23.94
CA ARG A 194 -28.38 -12.24 -23.36
C ARG A 194 -29.81 -12.57 -23.77
N VAL A 195 -30.02 -12.93 -25.03
CA VAL A 195 -31.33 -13.32 -25.55
C VAL A 195 -31.80 -14.64 -24.92
N ARG A 196 -30.92 -15.63 -24.80
CA ARG A 196 -31.24 -16.92 -24.18
C ARG A 196 -31.58 -16.82 -22.69
N GLU A 197 -30.84 -16.00 -21.94
CA GLU A 197 -31.04 -15.85 -20.48
C GLU A 197 -32.25 -15.00 -20.13
N GLY A 198 -32.74 -14.17 -21.06
CA GLY A 198 -33.96 -13.36 -20.89
C GLY A 198 -33.89 -12.28 -19.80
N LYS A 199 -32.74 -12.09 -19.14
CA LYS A 199 -32.60 -11.14 -18.02
C LYS A 199 -32.40 -9.68 -18.45
N HIS A 200 -31.61 -9.46 -19.50
CA HIS A 200 -31.31 -8.12 -20.01
C HIS A 200 -30.96 -8.20 -21.50
N LEU A 201 -31.97 -8.01 -22.35
CA LEU A 201 -31.80 -8.04 -23.82
C LEU A 201 -30.99 -6.84 -24.35
N PRO A 202 -31.27 -5.58 -23.93
CA PRO A 202 -30.46 -4.44 -24.36
C PRO A 202 -29.09 -4.42 -23.66
N PRO A 203 -28.09 -3.73 -24.23
CA PRO A 203 -26.88 -3.39 -23.49
C PRO A 203 -27.23 -2.56 -22.25
N LEU A 204 -26.40 -2.66 -21.21
CA LEU A 204 -26.56 -1.84 -20.01
C LEU A 204 -26.53 -0.35 -20.39
N PRO A 205 -27.38 0.48 -19.76
CA PRO A 205 -27.37 1.92 -19.98
C PRO A 205 -26.04 2.52 -19.51
N ALA A 206 -25.61 3.59 -20.18
CA ALA A 206 -24.40 4.30 -19.78
C ALA A 206 -24.56 4.98 -18.40
N PRO A 207 -23.46 5.19 -17.66
CA PRO A 207 -23.44 6.06 -16.48
C PRO A 207 -24.00 7.46 -16.81
N GLY A 208 -24.58 8.13 -15.82
CA GLY A 208 -25.03 9.51 -15.94
C GLY A 208 -26.17 9.78 -16.95
N VAL A 209 -26.80 8.76 -17.53
CA VAL A 209 -28.00 8.92 -18.37
C VAL A 209 -29.10 9.60 -17.53
N TYR A 210 -29.69 10.69 -18.02
CA TYR A 210 -30.61 11.59 -17.29
C TYR A 210 -30.02 12.31 -16.06
N ALA A 211 -28.74 12.11 -15.72
CA ALA A 211 -28.04 12.94 -14.75
C ALA A 211 -27.50 14.21 -15.44
N ARG A 212 -27.25 15.27 -14.66
CA ARG A 212 -26.61 16.51 -15.18
C ARG A 212 -25.14 16.31 -15.57
N HIS A 213 -24.56 15.14 -15.29
CA HIS A 213 -23.15 14.82 -15.52
C HIS A 213 -22.99 13.38 -16.04
N ASN A 214 -22.17 13.19 -17.08
CA ASN A 214 -21.87 11.89 -17.69
C ASN A 214 -20.56 11.28 -17.14
N ALA A 215 -20.41 11.24 -15.81
CA ALA A 215 -19.23 10.65 -15.17
C ALA A 215 -19.45 9.16 -14.87
N VAL A 216 -18.39 8.36 -14.96
CA VAL A 216 -18.43 6.90 -14.78
C VAL A 216 -18.82 6.45 -13.37
N ASP A 217 -18.67 7.35 -12.39
CA ASP A 217 -18.99 7.16 -10.98
C ASP A 217 -20.32 7.82 -10.56
N ILE A 218 -21.10 8.29 -11.54
CA ILE A 218 -22.43 8.88 -11.34
C ILE A 218 -23.48 7.93 -11.91
N ALA A 219 -24.43 7.52 -11.07
CA ALA A 219 -25.57 6.71 -11.51
C ALA A 219 -26.44 7.52 -12.46
N GLY A 220 -26.85 6.91 -13.57
CA GLY A 220 -27.95 7.45 -14.37
C GLY A 220 -29.25 7.41 -13.58
N LEU A 221 -30.17 8.33 -13.87
CA LEU A 221 -31.46 8.45 -13.20
C LEU A 221 -32.53 7.69 -13.98
N LEU A 222 -33.44 7.03 -13.25
CA LEU A 222 -34.68 6.49 -13.80
C LEU A 222 -35.67 7.63 -14.10
N PRO A 223 -36.75 7.37 -14.86
CA PRO A 223 -37.78 8.39 -15.16
C PRO A 223 -38.44 9.02 -13.92
N ASP A 224 -38.37 8.35 -12.76
CA ASP A 224 -38.85 8.84 -11.47
C ASP A 224 -37.78 9.65 -10.70
N GLY A 225 -36.59 9.85 -11.27
CA GLY A 225 -35.48 10.57 -10.66
C GLY A 225 -34.64 9.74 -9.69
N THR A 226 -34.94 8.45 -9.50
CA THR A 226 -34.14 7.59 -8.60
C THR A 226 -32.86 7.09 -9.31
N PRO A 227 -31.75 6.88 -8.58
CA PRO A 227 -30.50 6.40 -9.19
C PRO A 227 -30.61 4.93 -9.63
N SER A 228 -30.21 4.66 -10.88
CA SER A 228 -30.17 3.32 -11.46
C SER A 228 -28.84 2.65 -11.22
N ASP A 229 -28.90 1.61 -10.40
CA ASP A 229 -27.79 0.70 -10.12
C ASP A 229 -27.26 -0.05 -11.35
N LEU A 230 -27.99 -0.10 -12.47
CA LEU A 230 -27.53 -0.80 -13.67
C LEU A 230 -26.51 0.02 -14.48
N THR A 231 -26.42 1.32 -14.22
CA THR A 231 -25.61 2.27 -15.00
C THR A 231 -24.17 2.40 -14.52
N VAL A 232 -23.88 2.00 -13.28
CA VAL A 232 -22.59 2.20 -12.61
C VAL A 232 -21.87 0.88 -12.39
N MET A 233 -20.54 0.90 -12.59
CA MET A 233 -19.70 -0.27 -12.42
C MET A 233 -19.80 -0.81 -10.99
N LYS A 234 -20.08 -2.11 -10.86
CA LYS A 234 -20.18 -2.80 -9.57
C LYS A 234 -18.93 -2.58 -8.70
N THR A 235 -17.74 -2.59 -9.30
CA THR A 235 -16.47 -2.37 -8.60
C THR A 235 -16.38 -1.00 -7.93
N LEU A 236 -16.91 0.06 -8.55
CA LEU A 236 -16.94 1.41 -7.95
C LEU A 236 -17.94 1.46 -6.79
N ARG A 237 -19.07 0.75 -6.92
CA ARG A 237 -20.08 0.62 -5.86
C ARG A 237 -19.55 -0.08 -4.63
N ASP A 238 -18.94 -1.25 -4.84
CA ASP A 238 -18.42 -2.10 -3.77
C ASP A 238 -17.31 -1.38 -2.99
N ARG A 239 -16.61 -0.42 -3.63
CA ARG A 239 -15.59 0.44 -3.02
C ARG A 239 -16.14 1.71 -2.36
N GLY A 240 -17.45 1.98 -2.46
CA GLY A 240 -18.05 3.24 -1.99
C GLY A 240 -17.54 4.48 -2.74
N GLN A 241 -17.08 4.30 -3.99
CA GLN A 241 -16.51 5.37 -4.83
C GLN A 241 -17.55 5.96 -5.80
N ILE A 242 -18.84 5.70 -5.57
CA ILE A 242 -19.93 6.29 -6.34
C ILE A 242 -20.26 7.64 -5.73
N ARG A 243 -20.31 8.68 -6.57
CA ARG A 243 -20.84 9.97 -6.18
C ARG A 243 -22.36 9.89 -6.15
N ASP A 244 -22.93 10.20 -4.99
CA ASP A 244 -24.36 10.24 -4.82
C ASP A 244 -24.94 11.42 -5.62
N VAL A 245 -25.92 11.13 -6.46
CA VAL A 245 -26.60 12.12 -7.30
C VAL A 245 -27.76 12.77 -6.54
N SER A 246 -28.12 12.25 -5.37
CA SER A 246 -29.44 12.52 -4.80
C SER A 246 -29.52 13.79 -3.95
N GLN A 247 -28.70 13.99 -2.91
CA GLN A 247 -28.99 15.07 -1.96
C GLN A 247 -28.75 16.48 -2.51
N GLU A 248 -27.56 16.73 -3.08
CA GLU A 248 -27.16 18.07 -3.51
C GLU A 248 -27.87 18.50 -4.81
N ALA A 249 -28.06 17.56 -5.76
CA ALA A 249 -28.76 17.87 -7.00
C ALA A 249 -30.29 17.98 -6.82
N LEU A 250 -30.90 17.21 -5.91
CA LEU A 250 -32.33 17.40 -5.55
C LEU A 250 -32.52 18.73 -4.79
N ALA A 251 -31.58 19.11 -3.92
CA ALA A 251 -31.61 20.41 -3.25
C ALA A 251 -31.49 21.57 -4.25
N ASP A 252 -30.58 21.47 -5.22
CA ASP A 252 -30.43 22.44 -6.30
C ASP A 252 -31.68 22.55 -7.17
N LEU A 253 -32.30 21.42 -7.51
CA LEU A 253 -33.52 21.37 -8.32
C LEU A 253 -34.68 22.00 -7.57
N LYS A 254 -34.86 21.66 -6.29
CA LYS A 254 -35.88 22.26 -5.42
C LYS A 254 -35.67 23.77 -5.27
N ALA A 255 -34.43 24.22 -5.13
CA ALA A 255 -34.10 25.64 -5.09
C ALA A 255 -34.38 26.35 -6.42
N LEU A 256 -34.18 25.66 -7.56
CA LEU A 256 -34.53 26.17 -8.89
C LEU A 256 -36.04 26.26 -9.10
N GLU A 257 -36.79 25.24 -8.70
CA GLU A 257 -38.26 25.25 -8.73
C GLU A 257 -38.82 26.36 -7.86
N GLN A 258 -38.28 26.56 -6.67
CA GLN A 258 -38.69 27.64 -5.76
C GLN A 258 -38.43 29.02 -6.39
N ARG A 259 -37.23 29.27 -6.91
CA ARG A 259 -36.91 30.53 -7.62
C ARG A 259 -37.76 30.75 -8.87
N SER A 260 -38.06 29.68 -9.60
CA SER A 260 -38.93 29.74 -10.78
C SER A 260 -40.37 30.04 -10.38
N GLY A 261 -40.86 29.42 -9.30
CA GLY A 261 -42.18 29.67 -8.71
C GLY A 261 -42.35 31.11 -8.22
N GLU A 262 -41.36 31.64 -7.50
CA GLU A 262 -41.30 33.04 -7.06
C GLU A 262 -41.35 33.99 -8.26
N ARG A 263 -40.55 33.72 -9.30
CA ARG A 263 -40.48 34.59 -10.49
C ARG A 263 -41.74 34.53 -11.34
N LEU A 264 -42.43 33.39 -11.37
CA LEU A 264 -43.66 33.16 -12.13
C LEU A 264 -44.93 33.49 -11.32
N GLY A 265 -44.79 33.93 -10.06
CA GLY A 265 -45.93 34.27 -9.19
C GLY A 265 -46.84 33.07 -8.87
N ARG A 266 -46.29 31.85 -8.81
CA ARG A 266 -47.05 30.61 -8.56
C ARG A 266 -47.33 30.30 -7.09
N GLU A 267 -46.86 31.14 -6.17
CA GLU A 267 -46.98 30.91 -4.72
C GLU A 267 -48.44 30.79 -4.27
N ASP A 268 -49.36 31.53 -4.90
CA ASP A 268 -50.79 31.53 -4.55
C ASP A 268 -51.57 30.34 -5.13
N ALA A 269 -51.12 29.75 -6.23
CA ALA A 269 -51.83 28.63 -6.88
C ALA A 269 -51.78 27.35 -6.04
N ASP A 270 -50.65 27.12 -5.36
CA ASP A 270 -50.43 25.97 -4.48
C ASP A 270 -51.12 26.12 -3.12
N ALA A 271 -51.29 27.35 -2.62
CA ALA A 271 -52.04 27.63 -1.38
C ALA A 271 -53.55 27.43 -1.59
N VAL A 272 -54.06 27.84 -2.77
CA VAL A 272 -55.45 27.60 -3.20
C VAL A 272 -55.70 26.11 -3.44
N ALA A 273 -54.76 25.39 -4.05
CA ALA A 273 -54.87 23.93 -4.25
C ALA A 273 -54.81 23.12 -2.94
N ARG A 274 -54.17 23.65 -1.88
CA ARG A 274 -54.09 23.04 -0.54
C ARG A 274 -55.26 23.43 0.39
N GLY A 275 -56.26 24.15 -0.11
CA GLY A 275 -57.48 24.45 0.64
C GLY A 275 -57.31 25.42 1.82
N ALA A 276 -56.24 26.23 1.83
CA ALA A 276 -56.07 27.25 2.86
C ALA A 276 -56.94 28.48 2.53
N ASN A 277 -57.95 28.73 3.36
CA ASN A 277 -58.87 29.86 3.19
C ASN A 277 -58.15 31.20 3.45
N PRO A 278 -58.05 32.11 2.46
CA PRO A 278 -57.30 33.37 2.58
C PRO A 278 -57.88 34.36 3.59
N ALA A 279 -59.08 34.11 4.13
CA ALA A 279 -59.75 35.01 5.08
C ALA A 279 -59.12 35.04 6.49
N SER A 280 -58.32 34.05 6.90
CA SER A 280 -57.75 34.02 8.27
C SER A 280 -56.50 34.88 8.46
N ALA A 281 -55.87 35.34 7.38
CA ALA A 281 -54.65 36.15 7.44
C ALA A 281 -54.93 37.65 7.67
N ALA A 282 -56.13 38.12 7.33
CA ALA A 282 -56.50 39.54 7.47
C ALA A 282 -56.85 39.93 8.92
N GLU A 283 -57.33 38.99 9.74
CA GLU A 283 -57.82 39.28 11.10
C GLU A 283 -56.67 39.51 12.12
N ASN A 284 -55.47 38.97 11.85
CA ASN A 284 -54.31 39.13 12.74
C ASN A 284 -53.51 40.43 12.54
N SER A 285 -53.84 41.22 11.51
CA SER A 285 -53.18 42.52 11.24
C SER A 285 -53.81 43.67 12.05
N GLU A 286 -55.08 43.55 12.43
CA GLU A 286 -55.84 44.64 13.08
C GLU A 286 -55.73 44.62 14.62
N ALA A 287 -55.24 43.54 15.21
CA ALA A 287 -55.02 43.43 16.67
C ALA A 287 -53.66 43.98 17.16
N ALA A 288 -52.82 44.51 16.26
CA ALA A 288 -51.46 45.00 16.56
C ALA A 288 -51.28 46.51 16.28
N LYS A 289 -52.28 47.32 16.62
CA LYS A 289 -52.16 48.78 16.79
C LYS A 289 -52.73 49.22 18.12
#